data_AF-A0A2S8SR80-F1
#
_entry.id   AF-A0A2S8SR80-F1
#
_cell.length_a   1.000
_cell.length_b   1.000
_cell.length_c   1.000
_cell.angle_alpha   90.00
_cell.angle_beta   90.00
_cell.angle_gamma   90.00
#
_symmetry.space_group_name_H-M   'P 1'
#
loop_
_entity.id
_entity.type
_entity.pdbx_description
1 polymer ?
#
loop_
_entity_poly.entity_id
_entity_poly.type
_entity_poly.pdbx_seq_one_letter_code
_entity_poly.pdbx_strand_id
1 'polypeptide(L)'
;MSVQSCPDVSLEDWIRRAQNGDAAAVEFLLEQFRPLRRARTHALWTAACENLSSFEWADVEAEVVLLFLSRLQSFRFEEGVYFPHYIERMLYFDGLSWLRGQRRDAAVPFSQLAVSGSTRTGNESSEDIEEWLFPGADNLARDVEQTLSLRDALDALPAAQKHLVWQCCVLSRTEADVARELGWSRSTVRNRLEVALSQLRDYFGVETNTGTRTGRISSRDTSGRNTFQHNTFQRNALQSEFWSFILIMAKDEKRPDLVGVGSGRPVLLQGTFDFPATGIKTPQLLSTKLRYVVPPGTIAGIRFVRAGIMCEKMVCVSTVVNGMPHRLICVAANTAVHVPLAIVEALPAGSEVEIHIASDAPGTAIIDVGCLQMPA
;
A
#
# COMPACT_ATOMS: atom_id res chain seq x y z
N MET A 1 34.73 0.69 -31.53
CA MET A 1 33.65 0.52 -32.53
C MET A 1 32.96 1.86 -32.68
N SER A 2 32.95 2.36 -33.92
CA SER A 2 32.57 3.71 -34.34
C SER A 2 31.12 4.04 -33.99
N VAL A 3 30.93 5.14 -33.25
CA VAL A 3 29.63 5.80 -33.09
C VAL A 3 29.26 6.41 -34.43
N GLN A 4 28.51 5.65 -35.25
CA GLN A 4 27.86 6.19 -36.43
C GLN A 4 26.84 7.22 -35.95
N SER A 5 27.07 8.49 -36.30
CA SER A 5 26.09 9.56 -36.19
C SER A 5 24.87 9.17 -37.02
N CYS A 6 23.84 8.65 -36.36
CA CYS A 6 22.52 8.53 -36.98
C CYS A 6 22.00 9.93 -37.32
N PRO A 7 21.27 10.09 -38.43
CA PRO A 7 20.58 11.35 -38.77
C PRO A 7 19.65 11.77 -37.62
N ASP A 8 19.24 13.04 -37.58
CA ASP A 8 18.24 13.58 -36.63
C ASP A 8 16.89 12.85 -36.78
N VAL A 9 16.83 11.62 -36.27
CA VAL A 9 15.64 10.79 -36.21
C VAL A 9 14.85 11.30 -35.02
N SER A 10 13.64 11.78 -35.29
CA SER A 10 12.72 12.27 -34.27
C SER A 10 12.52 11.20 -33.19
N LEU A 11 12.37 11.63 -31.93
CA LEU A 11 12.01 10.73 -30.83
C LEU A 11 10.77 9.87 -31.17
N GLU A 12 9.85 10.44 -31.95
CA GLU A 12 8.63 9.75 -32.40
C GLU A 12 8.94 8.58 -33.33
N ASP A 13 9.93 8.73 -34.22
CA ASP A 13 10.34 7.67 -35.14
C ASP A 13 11.01 6.52 -34.40
N TRP A 14 11.83 6.82 -33.38
CA TRP A 14 12.40 5.81 -32.49
C TRP A 14 11.32 5.02 -31.74
N ILE A 15 10.29 5.71 -31.23
CA ILE A 15 9.17 5.07 -30.55
C ILE A 15 8.39 4.17 -31.51
N ARG A 16 8.07 4.63 -32.72
CA ARG A 16 7.36 3.81 -33.73
C ARG A 16 8.16 2.58 -34.12
N ARG A 17 9.48 2.71 -34.31
CA ARG A 17 10.37 1.56 -34.59
C ARG A 17 10.39 0.57 -33.44
N ALA A 18 10.48 1.06 -32.20
CA ALA A 18 10.44 0.21 -31.01
C ALA A 18 9.10 -0.52 -30.86
N GLN A 19 7.98 0.14 -31.14
CA GLN A 19 6.64 -0.47 -31.16
C GLN A 19 6.51 -1.58 -32.21
N ASN A 20 7.16 -1.41 -33.37
CA ASN A 20 7.22 -2.42 -34.42
C ASN A 20 8.20 -3.57 -34.14
N GLY A 21 8.84 -3.60 -32.97
CA GLY A 21 9.74 -4.68 -32.54
C GLY A 21 11.20 -4.52 -32.94
N ASP A 22 11.65 -3.33 -33.34
CA ASP A 22 13.07 -3.06 -33.60
C ASP A 22 13.87 -3.00 -32.30
N ALA A 23 14.71 -4.01 -32.06
CA ALA A 23 15.52 -4.13 -30.85
C ALA A 23 16.49 -2.97 -30.66
N ALA A 24 17.08 -2.43 -31.75
CA ALA A 24 18.03 -1.32 -31.66
C ALA A 24 17.34 -0.02 -31.23
N ALA A 25 16.08 0.17 -31.64
CA ALA A 25 15.28 1.30 -31.22
C ALA A 25 14.86 1.21 -29.75
N VAL A 26 14.54 0.00 -29.27
CA VAL A 26 14.25 -0.25 -27.86
C VAL A 26 15.47 0.04 -26.98
N GLU A 27 16.64 -0.47 -27.34
CA GLU A 27 17.88 -0.22 -26.61
C GLU A 27 18.23 1.27 -26.57
N PHE A 28 18.09 1.98 -27.69
CA PHE A 28 18.32 3.42 -27.75
C PHE A 28 17.40 4.19 -26.79
N LEU A 29 16.10 3.88 -26.76
CA LEU A 29 15.16 4.52 -25.86
C LEU A 29 15.42 4.17 -24.39
N LEU A 30 15.76 2.91 -24.08
CA LEU A 30 16.13 2.51 -22.73
C LEU A 30 17.36 3.27 -22.22
N GLU A 31 18.32 3.56 -23.10
CA GLU A 31 19.50 4.34 -22.78
C GLU A 31 19.20 5.82 -22.62
N GLN A 32 18.44 6.40 -23.55
CA GLN A 32 18.02 7.81 -23.50
C GLN A 32 17.25 8.12 -22.20
N PHE A 33 16.35 7.24 -21.78
CA PHE A 33 15.55 7.40 -20.55
C PHE A 33 16.19 6.75 -19.32
N ARG A 34 17.45 6.30 -19.39
CA ARG A 34 18.18 5.73 -18.24
C ARG A 34 18.16 6.64 -17.00
N PRO A 35 18.35 7.98 -17.09
CA PRO A 35 18.28 8.85 -15.91
C PRO A 35 16.91 8.83 -15.22
N LEU A 36 15.84 8.86 -16.02
CA LEU A 36 14.47 8.79 -15.52
C LEU A 36 14.19 7.44 -14.86
N ARG A 37 14.58 6.34 -15.51
CA ARG A 37 14.43 4.99 -14.96
C ARG A 37 15.17 4.84 -13.64
N ARG A 38 16.44 5.25 -13.56
CA ARG A 38 17.22 5.23 -12.31
C ARG A 38 16.59 6.05 -11.19
N ALA A 39 16.09 7.26 -11.50
CA ALA A 39 15.40 8.08 -10.52
C ALA A 39 14.12 7.39 -9.99
N ARG A 40 13.38 6.69 -10.86
CA ARG A 40 12.20 5.92 -10.46
C ARG A 40 12.54 4.66 -9.68
N THR A 41 13.56 3.90 -10.09
CA THR A 41 14.10 2.77 -9.34
C THR A 41 14.48 3.19 -7.93
N HIS A 42 15.22 4.29 -7.77
CA HIS A 42 15.60 4.80 -6.45
C HIS A 42 14.38 5.26 -5.62
N ALA A 43 13.41 5.92 -6.23
CA ALA A 43 12.20 6.35 -5.53
C ALA A 43 11.36 5.16 -5.04
N LEU A 44 11.23 4.11 -5.86
CA LEU A 44 10.54 2.88 -5.49
C LEU A 44 11.32 2.09 -4.44
N TRP A 45 12.64 2.04 -4.57
CA TRP A 45 13.55 1.43 -3.59
C TRP A 45 13.41 2.06 -2.21
N THR A 46 13.55 3.40 -2.11
CA THR A 46 13.38 4.11 -0.84
C THR A 46 12.00 3.91 -0.24
N ALA A 47 10.98 3.69 -1.07
CA ALA A 47 9.62 3.40 -0.60
C ALA A 47 9.39 1.91 -0.28
N ALA A 48 10.24 0.99 -0.73
CA ALA A 48 10.07 -0.45 -0.56
C ALA A 48 10.38 -0.93 0.85
N CYS A 49 11.52 -0.55 1.45
CA CYS A 49 11.86 -0.67 2.88
C CYS A 49 13.34 -0.27 3.13
N GLU A 50 13.71 -0.09 4.41
CA GLU A 50 14.95 0.60 4.83
C GLU A 50 16.27 -0.19 4.71
N ASN A 51 16.28 -1.51 4.51
CA ASN A 51 17.54 -2.29 4.40
C ASN A 51 17.39 -3.54 3.51
N LEU A 52 17.47 -3.39 2.19
CA LEU A 52 17.52 -4.53 1.26
C LEU A 52 18.94 -4.76 0.71
N SER A 53 19.23 -6.01 0.35
CA SER A 53 20.48 -6.49 -0.25
C SER A 53 20.64 -6.04 -1.70
N SER A 54 21.86 -6.12 -2.26
CA SER A 54 22.13 -5.76 -3.66
C SER A 54 21.34 -6.58 -4.69
N PHE A 55 20.84 -7.77 -4.33
CA PHE A 55 20.06 -8.64 -5.20
C PHE A 55 18.66 -8.08 -5.45
N GLU A 56 18.00 -7.57 -4.41
CA GLU A 56 16.64 -7.03 -4.49
C GLU A 56 16.60 -5.70 -5.27
N TRP A 57 17.75 -5.02 -5.39
CA TRP A 57 17.88 -3.81 -6.22
C TRP A 57 17.76 -4.13 -7.71
N ALA A 58 18.32 -5.27 -8.14
CA ALA A 58 18.24 -5.72 -9.53
C ALA A 58 16.79 -6.06 -9.93
N ASP A 59 15.99 -6.59 -9.01
CA ASP A 59 14.58 -6.90 -9.25
C ASP A 59 13.75 -5.62 -9.44
N VAL A 60 13.99 -4.59 -8.61
CA VAL A 60 13.32 -3.28 -8.78
C VAL A 60 13.74 -2.62 -10.10
N GLU A 61 15.02 -2.73 -10.48
CA GLU A 61 15.47 -2.22 -11.77
C GLU A 61 14.79 -2.96 -12.93
N ALA A 62 14.73 -4.29 -12.89
CA ALA A 62 14.06 -5.11 -13.90
C ALA A 62 12.56 -4.77 -14.02
N GLU A 63 11.88 -4.55 -12.90
CA GLU A 63 10.47 -4.15 -12.90
C GLU A 63 10.27 -2.79 -13.57
N VAL A 64 11.10 -1.79 -13.23
CA VAL A 64 11.01 -0.47 -13.87
C VAL A 64 11.27 -0.54 -15.38
N VAL A 65 12.17 -1.43 -15.82
CA VAL A 65 12.40 -1.71 -17.24
C VAL A 65 11.15 -2.30 -17.87
N LEU A 66 10.54 -3.30 -17.23
CA LEU A 66 9.33 -3.96 -17.74
C LEU A 66 8.17 -2.97 -17.88
N LEU A 67 7.93 -2.14 -16.87
CA LEU A 67 6.92 -1.08 -16.90
C LEU A 67 7.19 -0.08 -18.02
N PHE A 68 8.45 0.32 -18.21
CA PHE A 68 8.83 1.21 -19.31
C PHE A 68 8.50 0.60 -20.68
N LEU A 69 8.86 -0.66 -20.90
CA LEU A 69 8.62 -1.36 -22.16
C LEU A 69 7.13 -1.58 -22.42
N SER A 70 6.38 -1.98 -21.40
CA SER A 70 4.92 -2.13 -21.48
C SER A 70 4.25 -0.81 -21.89
N ARG A 71 4.67 0.29 -21.29
CA ARG A 71 4.11 1.61 -21.58
C ARG A 71 4.55 2.19 -22.91
N LEU A 72 5.77 1.92 -23.33
CA LEU A 72 6.26 2.22 -24.67
C LEU A 72 5.39 1.55 -25.74
N GLN A 73 5.04 0.28 -25.56
CA GLN A 73 4.14 -0.45 -26.46
C GLN A 73 2.71 0.11 -26.47
N SER A 74 2.20 0.54 -25.32
CA SER A 74 0.84 1.08 -25.23
C SER A 74 0.69 2.55 -25.64
N PHE A 75 1.79 3.26 -25.92
CA PHE A 75 1.77 4.70 -26.19
C PHE A 75 1.14 5.04 -27.54
N ARG A 76 0.27 6.06 -27.57
CA ARG A 76 -0.40 6.55 -28.77
C ARG A 76 -0.12 8.04 -28.96
N PHE A 77 0.30 8.41 -30.17
CA PHE A 77 0.61 9.80 -30.53
C PHE A 77 -0.63 10.69 -30.68
N GLU A 78 -1.80 10.10 -30.88
CA GLU A 78 -3.06 10.82 -31.19
C GLU A 78 -3.59 11.68 -30.02
N GLU A 79 -3.11 11.47 -28.80
CA GLU A 79 -3.60 12.17 -27.60
C GLU A 79 -2.95 13.54 -27.38
N GLY A 80 -2.02 13.99 -28.24
CA GLY A 80 -1.31 15.27 -28.09
C GLY A 80 -0.40 15.33 -26.85
N VAL A 81 -0.13 14.20 -26.20
CA VAL A 81 0.72 14.09 -25.02
C VAL A 81 2.14 13.73 -25.45
N TYR A 82 3.11 14.51 -24.99
CA TYR A 82 4.52 14.27 -25.25
C TYR A 82 5.03 13.03 -24.48
N PHE A 83 5.75 12.13 -25.18
CA PHE A 83 6.15 10.83 -24.64
C PHE A 83 6.94 10.91 -23.32
N PRO A 84 7.96 11.77 -23.15
CA PRO A 84 8.64 11.96 -21.87
C PRO A 84 7.71 12.24 -20.67
N HIS A 85 6.72 13.10 -20.85
CA HIS A 85 5.77 13.41 -19.78
C HIS A 85 4.83 12.23 -19.52
N TYR A 86 4.38 11.54 -20.58
CA TYR A 86 3.59 10.32 -20.47
C TYR A 86 4.33 9.23 -19.69
N ILE A 87 5.53 8.86 -20.14
CA ILE A 87 6.28 7.75 -19.58
C ILE A 87 6.72 8.02 -18.14
N GLU A 88 7.06 9.27 -17.81
CA GLU A 88 7.33 9.68 -16.44
C GLU A 88 6.14 9.42 -15.52
N ARG A 89 4.93 9.84 -15.92
CA ARG A 89 3.72 9.68 -15.11
C ARG A 89 3.31 8.21 -15.00
N MET A 90 3.43 7.46 -16.08
CA MET A 90 3.09 6.03 -16.07
C MET A 90 4.02 5.25 -15.14
N LEU A 91 5.34 5.44 -15.26
CA LEU A 91 6.31 4.81 -14.36
C LEU A 91 6.05 5.14 -12.89
N TYR A 92 5.64 6.37 -12.60
CA TYR A 92 5.28 6.76 -11.24
C TYR A 92 4.04 6.00 -10.72
N PHE A 93 2.93 6.00 -11.47
CA PHE A 93 1.70 5.37 -11.01
C PHE A 93 1.79 3.85 -10.98
N ASP A 94 2.38 3.24 -11.99
CA ASP A 94 2.53 1.79 -12.07
C ASP A 94 3.52 1.28 -11.03
N GLY A 95 4.64 2.00 -10.83
CA GLY A 95 5.59 1.70 -9.77
C GLY A 95 4.96 1.72 -8.38
N LEU A 96 4.12 2.73 -8.09
CA LEU A 96 3.36 2.77 -6.83
C LEU A 96 2.35 1.62 -6.73
N SER A 97 1.71 1.23 -7.84
CA SER A 97 0.79 0.09 -7.86
C SER A 97 1.51 -1.22 -7.59
N TRP A 98 2.67 -1.43 -8.21
CA TRP A 98 3.55 -2.57 -7.98
C TRP A 98 3.99 -2.63 -6.51
N LEU A 99 4.43 -1.50 -5.94
CA LEU A 99 4.83 -1.41 -4.53
C LEU A 99 3.69 -1.81 -3.57
N ARG A 100 2.46 -1.37 -3.86
CA ARG A 100 1.28 -1.80 -3.10
C ARG A 100 0.95 -3.28 -3.28
N GLY A 101 1.28 -3.86 -4.44
CA GLY A 101 1.21 -5.31 -4.67
C GLY A 101 2.19 -6.04 -3.76
N GLN A 102 3.47 -5.69 -3.85
CA GLN A 102 4.54 -6.29 -3.05
C GLN A 102 4.25 -6.23 -1.55
N ARG A 103 3.80 -5.07 -1.04
CA ARG A 103 3.44 -4.93 0.38
C ARG A 103 2.24 -5.78 0.80
N ARG A 104 1.31 -6.09 -0.11
CA ARG A 104 0.19 -7.00 0.16
C ARG A 104 0.61 -8.46 0.09
N ASP A 105 1.53 -8.80 -0.80
CA ASP A 105 2.04 -10.16 -0.96
C ASP A 105 3.01 -10.53 0.17
N ALA A 106 3.80 -9.55 0.64
CA ALA A 106 4.62 -9.66 1.84
C ALA A 106 3.83 -9.57 3.16
N ALA A 107 2.54 -9.18 3.11
CA ALA A 107 1.69 -9.19 4.29
C ALA A 107 1.36 -10.64 4.66
N VAL A 108 2.10 -11.19 5.63
CA VAL A 108 1.86 -12.52 6.18
C VAL A 108 0.46 -12.55 6.81
N PRO A 109 -0.45 -13.43 6.36
CA PRO A 109 -1.74 -13.61 7.02
C PRO A 109 -1.53 -14.02 8.47
N PHE A 110 -2.30 -13.45 9.41
CA PHE A 110 -2.19 -13.78 10.83
C PHE A 110 -2.31 -15.29 11.11
N SER A 111 -3.00 -16.03 10.24
CA SER A 111 -3.10 -17.50 10.28
C SER A 111 -1.77 -18.23 10.03
N GLN A 112 -0.83 -17.65 9.28
CA GLN A 112 0.51 -18.22 9.06
C GLN A 112 1.46 -17.95 10.24
N LEU A 113 1.20 -16.90 11.04
CA LEU A 113 1.90 -16.68 12.32
C LEU A 113 1.46 -17.68 13.39
N ALA A 114 0.23 -18.19 13.31
CA ALA A 114 -0.33 -19.15 14.27
C ALA A 114 0.05 -20.63 14.00
N VAL A 115 0.66 -20.97 12.85
CA VAL A 115 0.94 -22.36 12.45
C VAL A 115 2.40 -22.79 12.70
N SER A 116 3.26 -21.91 13.20
CA SER A 116 4.67 -22.26 13.49
C SER A 116 4.87 -23.06 14.79
N GLY A 117 3.93 -23.94 15.14
CA GLY A 117 4.02 -24.85 16.29
C GLY A 117 4.56 -26.25 15.97
N SER A 118 4.73 -26.61 14.70
CA SER A 118 5.29 -27.93 14.37
C SER A 118 6.08 -27.92 13.08
N THR A 119 7.32 -28.40 13.18
CA THR A 119 8.25 -28.72 12.08
C THR A 119 8.85 -27.54 11.31
N ARG A 120 9.84 -26.89 11.94
CA ARG A 120 11.02 -26.40 11.20
C ARG A 120 12.28 -26.72 12.00
N THR A 121 13.01 -27.71 11.52
CA THR A 121 14.38 -28.01 11.94
C THR A 121 15.29 -26.91 11.40
N GLY A 122 15.64 -25.94 12.25
CA GLY A 122 16.56 -24.88 11.89
C GLY A 122 16.65 -23.83 12.98
N ASN A 123 17.47 -24.11 13.99
CA ASN A 123 18.30 -23.19 14.80
C ASN A 123 17.91 -21.70 15.02
N GLU A 124 16.63 -21.35 15.07
CA GLU A 124 16.15 -20.11 15.67
C GLU A 124 15.64 -20.45 17.07
N SER A 125 16.40 -20.01 18.08
CA SER A 125 16.15 -20.31 19.49
C SER A 125 14.80 -19.77 19.94
N SER A 126 14.07 -20.62 20.66
CA SER A 126 12.75 -20.37 21.26
C SER A 126 12.68 -19.14 22.19
N GLU A 127 13.80 -18.47 22.46
CA GLU A 127 13.91 -17.30 23.35
C GLU A 127 13.40 -16.00 22.67
N ASP A 128 13.54 -15.87 21.35
CA ASP A 128 13.17 -14.62 20.63
C ASP A 128 11.65 -14.44 20.48
N ILE A 129 10.88 -15.54 20.55
CA ILE A 129 9.42 -15.53 20.40
C ILE A 129 8.71 -15.16 21.71
N GLU A 130 9.27 -15.55 22.86
CA GLU A 130 8.70 -15.19 24.18
C GLU A 130 8.87 -13.70 24.50
N GLU A 131 9.95 -13.06 24.07
CA GLU A 131 10.19 -11.62 24.28
C GLU A 131 9.15 -10.73 23.57
N TRP A 132 8.62 -11.19 22.43
CA TRP A 132 7.66 -10.45 21.63
C TRP A 132 6.21 -10.59 22.13
N LEU A 133 5.87 -11.74 22.71
CA LEU A 133 4.52 -12.05 23.23
C LEU A 133 4.35 -11.64 24.70
N PHE A 134 5.43 -11.64 25.48
CA PHE A 134 5.45 -11.23 26.88
C PHE A 134 6.59 -10.23 27.08
N PRO A 135 6.33 -8.91 26.99
CA PRO A 135 7.38 -7.93 27.25
C PRO A 135 7.93 -8.18 28.66
N GLY A 136 9.22 -8.49 28.75
CA GLY A 136 9.89 -8.67 30.04
C GLY A 136 9.68 -7.46 30.94
N ALA A 137 9.79 -7.63 32.26
CA ALA A 137 9.56 -6.57 33.24
C ALA A 137 10.35 -5.26 32.94
N ASP A 138 11.52 -5.39 32.31
CA ASP A 138 12.36 -4.27 31.88
C ASP A 138 11.81 -3.50 30.66
N ASN A 139 11.09 -4.15 29.75
CA ASN A 139 10.43 -3.50 28.61
C ASN A 139 9.17 -2.75 29.09
N LEU A 140 8.40 -3.33 30.02
CA LEU A 140 7.25 -2.66 30.63
C LEU A 140 7.68 -1.42 31.43
N ALA A 141 8.81 -1.48 32.15
CA ALA A 141 9.37 -0.34 32.86
C ALA A 141 9.81 0.79 31.90
N ARG A 142 10.42 0.43 30.76
CA ARG A 142 10.79 1.38 29.70
C ARG A 142 9.56 2.00 29.03
N ASP A 143 8.51 1.23 28.77
CA ASP A 143 7.26 1.73 28.18
C ASP A 143 6.52 2.66 29.13
N VAL A 144 6.54 2.36 30.43
CA VAL A 144 6.00 3.26 31.47
C VAL A 144 6.82 4.55 31.53
N GLU A 145 8.15 4.48 31.50
CA GLU A 145 9.02 5.66 31.47
C GLU A 145 8.78 6.51 30.21
N GLN A 146 8.61 5.89 29.04
CA GLN A 146 8.24 6.58 27.80
C GLN A 146 6.86 7.22 27.87
N THR A 147 5.87 6.53 28.42
CA THR A 147 4.51 7.04 28.59
C THR A 147 4.48 8.24 29.54
N LEU A 148 5.26 8.19 30.62
CA LEU A 148 5.42 9.31 31.55
C LEU A 148 6.15 10.48 30.89
N SER A 149 7.23 10.22 30.16
CA SER A 149 7.99 11.25 29.43
C SER A 149 7.14 11.94 28.35
N LEU A 150 6.31 11.19 27.62
CA LEU A 150 5.37 11.73 26.64
C LEU A 150 4.26 12.56 27.31
N ARG A 151 3.76 12.10 28.46
CA ARG A 151 2.78 12.84 29.24
C ARG A 151 3.36 14.17 29.73
N ASP A 152 4.59 14.18 30.25
CA ASP A 152 5.28 15.38 30.69
C ASP A 152 5.52 16.35 29.51
N ALA A 153 5.90 15.82 28.35
CA ALA A 153 6.04 16.61 27.12
C ALA A 153 4.72 17.24 26.66
N LEU A 154 3.62 16.50 26.75
CA LEU A 154 2.27 17.00 26.41
C LEU A 154 1.76 18.00 27.45
N ASP A 155 2.14 17.86 28.72
CA ASP A 155 1.80 18.79 29.80
C ASP A 155 2.61 20.10 29.70
N ALA A 156 3.80 20.07 29.08
CA ALA A 156 4.57 21.27 28.75
C ALA A 156 3.95 22.11 27.61
N LEU A 157 3.03 21.54 26.83
CA LEU A 157 2.34 22.27 25.76
C LEU A 157 1.17 23.13 26.28
N PRO A 158 0.95 24.31 25.69
CA PRO A 158 -0.29 25.07 25.87
C PRO A 158 -1.54 24.21 25.64
N ALA A 159 -2.56 24.36 26.49
CA ALA A 159 -3.77 23.53 26.46
C ALA A 159 -4.45 23.43 25.08
N ALA A 160 -4.44 24.51 24.30
CA ALA A 160 -4.98 24.53 22.95
C ALA A 160 -4.15 23.68 21.96
N GLN A 161 -2.83 23.65 22.11
CA GLN A 161 -1.92 22.85 21.28
C GLN A 161 -1.94 21.38 21.69
N LYS A 162 -1.97 21.10 23.00
CA LYS A 162 -2.19 19.76 23.54
C LYS A 162 -3.49 19.14 23.01
N HIS A 163 -4.58 19.92 23.02
CA HIS A 163 -5.85 19.48 22.47
C HIS A 163 -5.78 19.17 20.97
N LEU A 164 -5.11 20.02 20.17
CA LEU A 164 -4.91 19.75 18.74
C LEU A 164 -4.08 18.49 18.49
N VAL A 165 -2.99 18.29 19.23
CA VAL A 165 -2.17 17.07 19.11
C VAL A 165 -2.99 15.84 19.46
N TRP A 166 -3.81 15.91 20.51
CA TRP A 166 -4.71 14.82 20.88
C TRP A 166 -5.73 14.49 19.79
N GLN A 167 -6.42 15.51 19.26
CA GLN A 167 -7.45 15.31 18.23
C GLN A 167 -6.86 14.81 16.91
N CYS A 168 -5.72 15.35 16.47
CA CYS A 168 -5.14 15.02 15.17
C CYS A 168 -4.23 13.79 15.20
N CYS A 169 -3.44 13.58 16.27
CA CYS A 169 -2.42 12.53 16.32
C CYS A 169 -2.86 11.28 17.10
N VAL A 170 -3.73 11.42 18.11
CA VAL A 170 -4.20 10.28 18.93
C VAL A 170 -5.56 9.78 18.45
N LEU A 171 -6.50 10.69 18.20
CA LEU A 171 -7.84 10.35 17.71
C LEU A 171 -7.94 10.32 16.18
N SER A 172 -6.84 10.60 15.48
CA SER A 172 -6.71 10.55 14.02
C SER A 172 -7.78 11.36 13.27
N ARG A 173 -8.25 12.47 13.84
CA ARG A 173 -9.24 13.34 13.20
C ARG A 173 -8.58 14.28 12.20
N THR A 174 -9.31 14.60 11.14
CA THR A 174 -8.77 15.47 10.07
C THR A 174 -8.62 16.91 10.55
N GLU A 175 -7.63 17.63 10.02
CA GLU A 175 -7.44 19.07 10.30
C GLU A 175 -8.70 19.87 9.93
N ALA A 176 -9.42 19.45 8.89
CA ALA A 176 -10.65 20.08 8.43
C ALA A 176 -11.81 19.88 9.40
N ASP A 177 -11.94 18.70 10.01
CA ASP A 177 -13.00 18.42 10.98
C ASP A 177 -12.74 19.13 12.31
N VAL A 178 -11.47 19.14 12.76
CA VAL A 178 -11.06 19.88 13.96
C VAL A 178 -11.19 21.38 13.74
N ALA A 179 -10.87 21.89 12.54
CA ALA A 179 -11.11 23.29 12.17
C ALA A 179 -12.60 23.66 12.21
N ARG A 180 -13.47 22.78 11.72
CA ARG A 180 -14.93 22.98 11.70
C ARG A 180 -15.51 23.02 13.12
N GLU A 181 -15.02 22.16 14.01
CA GLU A 181 -15.46 22.09 15.40
C GLU A 181 -14.98 23.29 16.23
N LEU A 182 -13.71 23.69 16.07
CA LEU A 182 -13.12 24.79 16.83
C LEU A 182 -13.43 26.19 16.23
N GLY A 183 -14.10 26.24 15.07
CA GLY A 183 -14.39 27.49 14.35
C GLY A 183 -13.12 28.19 13.83
N TRP A 184 -12.04 27.44 13.59
CA TRP A 184 -10.77 27.96 13.11
C TRP A 184 -10.62 27.74 11.60
N SER A 185 -9.75 28.53 10.97
CA SER A 185 -9.36 28.21 9.60
C SER A 185 -8.46 26.97 9.58
N ARG A 186 -8.54 26.17 8.52
CA ARG A 186 -7.70 24.98 8.34
C ARG A 186 -6.20 25.30 8.45
N SER A 187 -5.76 26.42 7.86
CA SER A 187 -4.36 26.85 7.95
C SER A 187 -3.95 27.23 9.37
N THR A 188 -4.87 27.75 10.19
CA THR A 188 -4.62 28.03 11.62
C THR A 188 -4.41 26.75 12.41
N VAL A 189 -5.23 25.70 12.16
CA VAL A 189 -5.07 24.39 12.81
C VAL A 189 -3.72 23.77 12.42
N ARG A 190 -3.41 23.73 11.13
CA ARG A 190 -2.15 23.18 10.61
C ARG A 190 -0.93 23.89 11.19
N ASN A 191 -0.89 25.22 11.15
CA ASN A 191 0.27 25.97 11.66
C ASN A 191 0.45 25.77 13.17
N ARG A 192 -0.65 25.71 13.94
CA ARG A 192 -0.58 25.46 15.39
C ARG A 192 -0.15 24.04 15.73
N LEU A 193 -0.57 23.06 14.94
CA LEU A 193 -0.13 21.68 15.04
C LEU A 193 1.35 21.56 14.70
N GLU A 194 1.83 22.21 13.63
CA GLU A 194 3.26 22.26 13.28
C GLU A 194 4.11 22.85 14.41
N VAL A 195 3.67 23.94 15.05
CA VAL A 195 4.35 24.53 16.21
C VAL A 195 4.36 23.56 17.40
N ALA A 196 3.23 22.91 17.70
CA ALA A 196 3.14 21.94 18.79
C ALA A 196 4.08 20.74 18.58
N LEU A 197 4.13 20.21 17.35
CA LEU A 197 5.03 19.11 16.98
C LEU A 197 6.50 19.54 16.95
N SER A 198 6.80 20.81 16.65
CA SER A 198 8.16 21.36 16.78
C SER A 198 8.59 21.41 18.24
N GLN A 199 7.73 21.92 19.14
CA GLN A 199 8.01 21.99 20.57
C GLN A 199 8.19 20.61 21.21
N LEU A 200 7.40 19.63 20.80
CA LEU A 200 7.59 18.24 21.23
C LEU A 200 8.92 17.67 20.72
N ARG A 201 9.32 17.97 19.48
CA ARG A 201 10.62 17.55 18.93
C ARG A 201 11.80 18.17 19.68
N ASP A 202 11.71 19.46 20.00
CA ASP A 202 12.71 20.17 20.80
C ASP A 202 12.82 19.57 22.22
N TYR A 203 11.69 19.21 22.83
CA TYR A 203 11.65 18.54 24.15
C TYR A 203 12.39 17.20 24.16
N PHE A 204 12.32 16.45 23.06
CA PHE A 204 13.03 15.17 22.90
C PHE A 204 14.42 15.28 22.26
N GLY A 205 14.90 16.50 21.95
CA GLY A 205 16.23 16.73 21.38
C GLY A 205 16.39 16.24 19.94
N VAL A 206 15.31 16.16 19.17
CA VAL A 206 15.34 15.72 17.76
C VAL A 206 15.69 16.92 16.86
N GLU A 207 16.94 17.03 16.43
CA GLU A 207 17.36 18.09 15.50
C GLU A 207 16.67 17.95 14.14
N THR A 208 16.01 19.01 13.67
CA THR A 208 15.46 19.07 12.31
C THR A 208 16.22 20.07 11.45
N ASN A 209 16.83 19.57 10.36
CA ASN A 209 17.18 20.38 9.19
C ASN A 209 15.90 20.78 8.42
N THR A 210 15.04 21.60 9.04
CA THR A 210 13.93 22.24 8.34
C THR A 210 14.40 23.58 7.78
N GLY A 211 14.87 23.56 6.53
CA GLY A 211 15.03 24.77 5.75
C GLY A 211 13.66 25.44 5.55
N THR A 212 13.39 26.51 6.29
CA THR A 212 12.23 27.37 6.04
C THR A 212 12.37 28.07 4.70
N ARG A 213 11.27 28.12 3.94
CA ARG A 213 11.12 28.72 2.59
C ARG A 213 11.30 30.26 2.55
N THR A 214 11.77 30.86 3.63
CA THR A 214 12.28 32.24 3.67
C THR A 214 13.69 32.18 4.23
N GLY A 215 14.68 32.31 3.36
CA GLY A 215 16.11 32.17 3.67
C GLY A 215 16.60 33.20 4.68
N ARG A 216 16.49 32.86 5.97
CA ARG A 216 17.27 33.49 7.05
C ARG A 216 17.69 32.41 8.03
N ILE A 217 18.94 31.99 7.89
CA ILE A 217 19.64 31.17 8.86
C ILE A 217 20.08 32.10 9.99
N SER A 218 19.51 31.98 11.18
CA SER A 218 20.07 32.58 12.38
C SER A 218 20.94 31.53 13.07
N SER A 219 22.26 31.65 12.95
CA SER A 219 23.19 30.91 13.78
C SER A 219 23.09 31.45 15.22
N ARG A 220 22.63 30.62 16.14
CA ARG A 220 22.90 30.84 17.56
C ARG A 220 23.77 29.69 18.05
N ASP A 221 25.03 30.04 18.27
CA ASP A 221 25.97 29.28 19.08
C ASP A 221 25.34 28.95 20.43
N THR A 222 25.44 27.68 20.84
CA THR A 222 25.45 27.35 22.27
C THR A 222 26.47 26.26 22.48
N SER A 223 27.67 26.70 22.83
CA SER A 223 28.73 25.88 23.37
C SER A 223 28.36 25.35 24.76
N GLY A 224 28.60 24.06 24.98
CA GLY A 224 28.84 23.50 26.31
C GLY A 224 27.75 22.58 26.87
N ARG A 225 27.88 21.27 26.61
CA ARG A 225 28.06 20.22 27.64
C ARG A 225 28.12 18.84 26.98
N ASN A 226 29.33 18.30 26.92
CA ASN A 226 29.58 16.88 26.70
C ASN A 226 29.32 16.13 28.01
N THR A 227 28.49 15.10 28.01
CA THR A 227 28.67 13.85 28.78
C THR A 227 27.58 12.84 28.41
N PHE A 228 27.96 11.55 28.35
CA PHE A 228 27.18 10.36 27.98
C PHE A 228 27.08 10.00 26.49
N GLN A 229 28.23 9.64 25.92
CA GLN A 229 28.32 8.74 24.77
C GLN A 229 28.18 7.29 25.24
N HIS A 230 27.02 6.68 25.01
CA HIS A 230 26.81 5.26 24.67
C HIS A 230 25.31 4.91 24.68
N ASN A 231 24.49 5.48 23.79
CA ASN A 231 23.23 4.84 23.35
C ASN A 231 22.51 5.54 22.17
N THR A 232 23.25 6.21 21.28
CA THR A 232 22.67 7.20 20.36
C THR A 232 22.34 6.68 18.96
N PHE A 233 22.63 5.41 18.64
CA PHE A 233 22.45 4.89 17.28
C PHE A 233 21.11 4.18 17.05
N GLN A 234 20.52 3.54 18.07
CA GLN A 234 19.24 2.81 17.92
C GLN A 234 17.99 3.67 18.23
N ARG A 235 18.12 4.75 19.02
CA ARG A 235 17.00 5.67 19.30
C ARG A 235 16.58 6.52 18.09
N ASN A 236 17.52 6.82 17.18
CA ASN A 236 17.27 7.68 16.02
C ASN A 236 16.50 6.99 14.88
N ALA A 237 16.61 5.66 14.74
CA ALA A 237 15.92 4.90 13.68
C ALA A 237 14.41 4.79 13.96
N LEU A 238 14.04 4.39 15.18
CA LEU A 238 12.63 4.22 15.58
C LEU A 238 11.87 5.54 15.73
N GLN A 239 12.56 6.63 16.10
CA GLN A 239 11.96 7.98 16.13
C GLN A 239 11.73 8.52 14.72
N SER A 240 12.60 8.21 13.76
CA SER A 240 12.42 8.56 12.35
C SER A 240 11.18 7.88 11.76
N GLU A 241 10.94 6.60 12.06
CA GLU A 241 9.76 5.84 11.61
C GLU A 241 8.44 6.45 12.11
N PHE A 242 8.38 6.85 13.39
CA PHE A 242 7.18 7.49 13.97
C PHE A 242 6.84 8.81 13.27
N TRP A 243 7.83 9.65 12.99
CA TRP A 243 7.63 10.93 12.28
C TRP A 243 7.35 10.74 10.79
N SER A 244 7.89 9.68 10.19
CA SER A 244 7.62 9.29 8.80
C SER A 244 6.17 8.85 8.62
N PHE A 245 5.65 8.08 9.58
CA PHE A 245 4.25 7.67 9.63
C PHE A 245 3.29 8.86 9.75
N ILE A 246 3.59 9.83 10.62
CA ILE A 246 2.81 11.07 10.80
C ILE A 246 2.81 11.92 9.51
N LEU A 247 3.95 12.03 8.82
CA LEU A 247 4.10 12.82 7.58
C LEU A 247 3.44 12.17 6.36
N ILE A 248 3.36 10.84 6.32
CA ILE A 248 2.66 10.08 5.27
C ILE A 248 1.15 10.25 5.41
N MET A 249 0.63 10.19 6.64
CA MET A 249 -0.80 10.39 6.92
C MET A 249 -1.28 11.81 6.55
N ALA A 250 -0.46 12.84 6.77
CA ALA A 250 -0.79 14.22 6.43
C ALA A 250 -0.85 14.50 4.90
N LYS A 251 -0.28 13.61 4.08
CA LYS A 251 -0.25 13.78 2.60
C LYS A 251 -1.33 12.98 1.87
N ASP A 252 -1.94 11.97 2.49
CA ASP A 252 -2.90 11.06 1.85
C ASP A 252 -4.37 11.53 1.93
N GLU A 253 -4.58 12.82 2.13
CA GLU A 253 -5.89 13.48 2.30
C GLU A 253 -6.79 13.50 1.05
N LYS A 254 -6.39 12.83 -0.06
CA LYS A 254 -7.16 12.82 -1.32
C LYS A 254 -8.17 11.67 -1.45
N ARG A 255 -8.28 10.79 -0.46
CA ARG A 255 -9.24 9.67 -0.47
C ARG A 255 -9.83 9.40 0.91
N PRO A 256 -10.85 10.16 1.35
CA PRO A 256 -11.51 9.92 2.63
C PRO A 256 -12.23 8.55 2.70
N ASP A 257 -12.40 7.86 1.57
CA ASP A 257 -12.97 6.50 1.47
C ASP A 257 -12.01 5.37 1.87
N LEU A 258 -10.70 5.64 1.95
CA LEU A 258 -9.67 4.63 2.23
C LEU A 258 -9.02 4.76 3.61
N VAL A 259 -9.35 5.80 4.40
CA VAL A 259 -8.82 6.01 5.76
C VAL A 259 -9.92 5.84 6.84
N GLY A 260 -10.97 5.10 6.52
CA GLY A 260 -11.97 4.65 7.49
C GLY A 260 -11.48 3.48 8.34
N VAL A 261 -10.41 3.67 9.13
CA VAL A 261 -10.06 2.72 10.19
C VAL A 261 -11.07 2.92 11.31
N GLY A 262 -12.14 2.13 11.34
CA GLY A 262 -13.00 2.06 12.54
C GLY A 262 -14.41 1.48 12.41
N SER A 263 -15.05 1.42 11.23
CA SER A 263 -16.47 1.00 11.16
C SER A 263 -16.80 -0.10 10.15
N GLY A 264 -15.84 -0.52 9.30
CA GLY A 264 -16.06 -1.57 8.32
C GLY A 264 -15.91 -2.97 8.89
N ARG A 265 -16.91 -3.85 8.71
CA ARG A 265 -16.84 -5.28 9.05
C ARG A 265 -16.41 -6.08 7.81
N PRO A 266 -15.33 -6.89 7.89
CA PRO A 266 -15.01 -7.83 6.82
C PRO A 266 -16.03 -8.98 6.79
N VAL A 267 -16.47 -9.34 5.59
CA VAL A 267 -17.34 -10.50 5.34
C VAL A 267 -16.63 -11.38 4.31
N LEU A 268 -16.32 -12.62 4.70
CA LEU A 268 -15.59 -13.57 3.88
C LEU A 268 -16.50 -14.70 3.41
N LEU A 269 -16.61 -14.88 2.09
CA LEU A 269 -17.25 -16.03 1.46
C LEU A 269 -16.14 -16.97 0.99
N GLN A 270 -15.80 -17.96 1.82
CA GLN A 270 -14.64 -18.81 1.59
C GLN A 270 -14.91 -20.29 1.87
N GLY A 271 -14.14 -21.16 1.22
CA GLY A 271 -14.17 -22.60 1.44
C GLY A 271 -13.67 -23.41 0.25
N THR A 272 -13.73 -24.72 0.40
CA THR A 272 -13.40 -25.69 -0.66
C THR A 272 -14.66 -26.45 -1.04
N PHE A 273 -14.95 -26.51 -2.34
CA PHE A 273 -16.22 -27.01 -2.85
C PHE A 273 -16.00 -27.84 -4.11
N ASP A 274 -16.62 -29.01 -4.17
CA ASP A 274 -16.70 -29.78 -5.41
C ASP A 274 -17.80 -29.20 -6.31
N PHE A 275 -17.59 -29.27 -7.62
CA PHE A 275 -18.55 -28.81 -8.61
C PHE A 275 -18.66 -29.78 -9.78
N PRO A 276 -19.88 -29.96 -10.35
CA PRO A 276 -20.10 -30.78 -11.53
C PRO A 276 -19.75 -30.04 -12.83
N ALA A 277 -19.68 -30.78 -13.94
CA ALA A 277 -19.63 -30.18 -15.28
C ALA A 277 -21.04 -29.68 -15.67
N THR A 278 -21.22 -28.36 -15.67
CA THR A 278 -22.51 -27.72 -16.02
C THR A 278 -22.53 -27.11 -17.42
N GLY A 279 -21.35 -26.96 -18.04
CA GLY A 279 -21.17 -26.18 -19.25
C GLY A 279 -20.66 -24.76 -18.93
N ILE A 280 -19.67 -24.27 -19.67
CA ILE A 280 -19.03 -22.97 -19.38
C ILE A 280 -19.96 -21.75 -19.49
N LYS A 281 -21.10 -21.90 -20.14
CA LYS A 281 -22.14 -20.86 -20.31
C LYS A 281 -23.27 -20.96 -19.29
N THR A 282 -23.19 -21.89 -18.35
CA THR A 282 -24.28 -22.21 -17.42
C THR A 282 -23.75 -22.13 -15.99
N PRO A 283 -23.48 -20.91 -15.50
CA PRO A 283 -23.05 -20.71 -14.12
C PRO A 283 -24.16 -21.15 -13.16
N GLN A 284 -23.77 -21.89 -12.12
CA GLN A 284 -24.64 -22.33 -11.05
C GLN A 284 -24.06 -21.95 -9.70
N LEU A 285 -24.93 -21.72 -8.71
CA LEU A 285 -24.51 -21.47 -7.34
C LEU A 285 -23.61 -22.60 -6.84
N LEU A 286 -22.38 -22.28 -6.47
CA LEU A 286 -21.38 -23.27 -6.06
C LEU A 286 -21.74 -23.86 -4.68
N SER A 287 -22.20 -23.01 -3.76
CA SER A 287 -22.65 -23.45 -2.44
C SER A 287 -23.52 -22.40 -1.78
N THR A 288 -24.49 -22.83 -0.98
CA THR A 288 -25.27 -21.93 -0.10
C THR A 288 -24.41 -21.23 0.95
N LYS A 289 -23.21 -21.75 1.25
CA LYS A 289 -22.21 -21.10 2.12
C LYS A 289 -21.54 -19.90 1.45
N LEU A 290 -21.62 -19.78 0.13
CA LEU A 290 -21.06 -18.67 -0.65
C LEU A 290 -22.15 -17.66 -1.01
N ARG A 291 -23.12 -17.47 -0.12
CA ARG A 291 -24.23 -16.53 -0.22
C ARG A 291 -24.17 -15.54 0.93
N TYR A 292 -24.38 -14.26 0.63
CA TYR A 292 -24.41 -13.19 1.63
C TYR A 292 -25.50 -12.17 1.29
N VAL A 293 -26.32 -11.82 2.26
CA VAL A 293 -27.32 -10.74 2.13
C VAL A 293 -26.84 -9.55 2.93
N VAL A 294 -26.78 -8.38 2.30
CA VAL A 294 -26.37 -7.13 2.96
C VAL A 294 -27.41 -6.76 4.04
N PRO A 295 -27.02 -6.66 5.32
CA PRO A 295 -27.96 -6.35 6.39
C PRO A 295 -28.58 -4.95 6.26
N PRO A 296 -29.80 -4.74 6.79
CA PRO A 296 -30.39 -3.42 6.96
C PRO A 296 -29.45 -2.42 7.65
N GLY A 297 -29.48 -1.17 7.20
CA GLY A 297 -28.65 -0.10 7.74
C GLY A 297 -27.16 -0.17 7.36
N THR A 298 -26.80 -1.06 6.44
CA THR A 298 -25.41 -1.22 5.98
C THR A 298 -25.33 -1.22 4.45
N ILE A 299 -24.17 -0.85 3.94
CA ILE A 299 -23.75 -1.04 2.55
C ILE A 299 -22.61 -2.06 2.50
N ALA A 300 -22.49 -2.82 1.43
CA ALA A 300 -21.35 -3.72 1.23
C ALA A 300 -20.67 -3.47 -0.11
N GLY A 301 -19.41 -3.88 -0.24
CA GLY A 301 -18.72 -3.89 -1.53
C GLY A 301 -17.80 -5.09 -1.62
N ILE A 302 -17.83 -5.80 -2.74
CA ILE A 302 -16.91 -6.91 -3.02
C ILE A 302 -15.54 -6.29 -3.32
N ARG A 303 -14.50 -6.69 -2.57
CA ARG A 303 -13.15 -6.11 -2.65
C ARG A 303 -12.18 -6.97 -3.44
N PHE A 304 -12.27 -8.29 -3.31
CA PHE A 304 -11.42 -9.19 -4.06
C PHE A 304 -12.11 -10.54 -4.26
N VAL A 305 -11.65 -11.28 -5.27
CA VAL A 305 -11.97 -12.69 -5.48
C VAL A 305 -10.67 -13.46 -5.64
N ARG A 306 -10.49 -14.50 -4.81
CA ARG A 306 -9.47 -15.52 -4.96
C ARG A 306 -10.15 -16.83 -5.31
N ALA A 307 -9.60 -17.50 -6.33
CA ALA A 307 -10.09 -18.80 -6.75
C ALA A 307 -8.90 -19.68 -7.14
N GLY A 308 -8.79 -20.85 -6.51
CA GLY A 308 -7.94 -21.96 -6.95
C GLY A 308 -8.82 -23.09 -7.47
N ILE A 309 -8.42 -23.71 -8.58
CA ILE A 309 -9.20 -24.75 -9.23
C ILE A 309 -8.34 -26.00 -9.43
N MET A 310 -8.88 -27.16 -9.06
CA MET A 310 -8.37 -28.48 -9.38
C MET A 310 -9.34 -29.13 -10.37
N CYS A 311 -9.11 -28.88 -11.66
CA CYS A 311 -9.94 -29.33 -12.78
C CYS A 311 -9.09 -29.34 -14.04
N GLU A 312 -9.37 -30.28 -14.94
CA GLU A 312 -8.65 -30.44 -16.21
C GLU A 312 -8.96 -29.34 -17.25
N LYS A 313 -10.05 -28.57 -17.03
CA LYS A 313 -10.49 -27.51 -17.93
C LYS A 313 -10.55 -26.16 -17.22
N MET A 314 -10.59 -25.11 -18.04
CA MET A 314 -10.88 -23.76 -17.57
C MET A 314 -12.27 -23.71 -16.89
N VAL A 315 -12.35 -22.91 -15.84
CA VAL A 315 -13.56 -22.68 -15.08
C VAL A 315 -13.88 -21.19 -15.09
N CYS A 316 -15.16 -20.85 -15.14
CA CYS A 316 -15.63 -19.48 -14.95
C CYS A 316 -16.25 -19.35 -13.55
N VAL A 317 -15.62 -18.56 -12.69
CA VAL A 317 -16.15 -18.17 -11.38
C VAL A 317 -16.84 -16.83 -11.53
N SER A 318 -18.08 -16.71 -11.07
CA SER A 318 -18.88 -15.50 -11.20
C SER A 318 -19.32 -14.99 -9.83
N THR A 319 -19.19 -13.69 -9.60
CA THR A 319 -19.98 -13.03 -8.55
C THR A 319 -21.32 -12.65 -9.16
N VAL A 320 -22.41 -13.00 -8.48
CA VAL A 320 -23.79 -12.70 -8.88
C VAL A 320 -24.39 -11.82 -7.79
N VAL A 321 -24.99 -10.71 -8.19
CA VAL A 321 -25.67 -9.77 -7.27
C VAL A 321 -27.13 -9.70 -7.67
N ASN A 322 -28.05 -10.01 -6.76
CA ASN A 322 -29.50 -10.01 -7.00
C ASN A 322 -29.90 -10.82 -8.25
N GLY A 323 -29.28 -11.98 -8.45
CA GLY A 323 -29.50 -12.85 -9.61
C GLY A 323 -28.84 -12.39 -10.92
N MET A 324 -28.18 -11.23 -10.93
CA MET A 324 -27.49 -10.69 -12.11
C MET A 324 -25.97 -10.90 -12.03
N PRO A 325 -25.30 -11.32 -13.12
CA PRO A 325 -23.84 -11.39 -13.14
C PRO A 325 -23.21 -10.03 -12.85
N HIS A 326 -22.30 -9.98 -11.89
CA HIS A 326 -21.60 -8.77 -11.46
C HIS A 326 -20.14 -8.76 -11.93
N ARG A 327 -19.39 -9.86 -11.70
CA ARG A 327 -18.03 -10.07 -12.25
C ARG A 327 -17.86 -11.51 -12.71
N LEU A 328 -17.18 -11.69 -13.84
CA LEU A 328 -16.78 -12.98 -14.40
C LEU A 328 -15.25 -13.11 -14.28
N ILE A 329 -14.77 -14.20 -13.69
CA ILE A 329 -13.36 -14.50 -13.51
C ILE A 329 -13.07 -15.86 -14.14
N CYS A 330 -12.25 -15.86 -15.19
CA CYS A 330 -11.78 -17.09 -15.81
C CYS A 330 -10.55 -17.61 -15.06
N VAL A 331 -10.57 -18.87 -14.66
CA VAL A 331 -9.48 -19.57 -14.00
C VAL A 331 -9.07 -20.73 -14.88
N ALA A 332 -7.80 -20.78 -15.30
CA ALA A 332 -7.31 -21.89 -16.11
C ALA A 332 -7.34 -23.23 -15.32
N ALA A 333 -7.12 -24.33 -16.02
CA ALA A 333 -7.02 -25.65 -15.39
C ALA A 333 -5.88 -25.70 -14.37
N ASN A 334 -6.11 -26.34 -13.22
CA ASN A 334 -5.11 -26.60 -12.18
C ASN A 334 -4.27 -25.38 -11.75
N THR A 335 -4.91 -24.21 -11.64
CA THR A 335 -4.24 -22.97 -11.24
C THR A 335 -5.07 -22.17 -10.25
N ALA A 336 -4.51 -21.06 -9.76
CA ALA A 336 -5.18 -20.09 -8.93
C ALA A 336 -5.02 -18.67 -9.47
N VAL A 337 -6.00 -17.82 -9.13
CA VAL A 337 -6.00 -16.40 -9.47
C VAL A 337 -6.43 -15.57 -8.27
N HIS A 338 -5.83 -14.39 -8.13
CA HIS A 338 -6.27 -13.33 -7.22
C HIS A 338 -6.68 -12.12 -8.06
N VAL A 339 -7.94 -11.70 -7.94
CA VAL A 339 -8.49 -10.54 -8.64
C VAL A 339 -8.87 -9.47 -7.61
N PRO A 340 -8.05 -8.42 -7.43
CA PRO A 340 -8.44 -7.27 -6.63
C PRO A 340 -9.41 -6.40 -7.44
N LEU A 341 -10.57 -6.07 -6.88
CA LEU A 341 -11.56 -5.25 -7.57
C LEU A 341 -11.24 -3.76 -7.34
N ALA A 342 -10.70 -3.12 -8.38
CA ALA A 342 -10.38 -1.68 -8.36
C ALA A 342 -11.63 -0.79 -8.39
N ILE A 343 -12.70 -1.27 -9.04
CA ILE A 343 -14.01 -0.61 -9.08
C ILE A 343 -14.95 -1.42 -8.19
N VAL A 344 -15.26 -0.85 -7.03
CA VAL A 344 -16.15 -1.45 -6.04
C VAL A 344 -17.48 -0.72 -6.07
N GLU A 345 -18.50 -1.43 -6.52
CA GLU A 345 -19.87 -0.94 -6.52
C GLU A 345 -20.47 -1.09 -5.11
N ALA A 346 -21.14 -0.05 -4.63
CA ALA A 346 -21.82 -0.09 -3.35
C ALA A 346 -23.11 -0.92 -3.48
N LEU A 347 -23.20 -1.99 -2.72
CA LEU A 347 -24.34 -2.88 -2.63
C LEU A 347 -25.23 -2.41 -1.48
N PRO A 348 -26.45 -1.91 -1.75
CA PRO A 348 -27.34 -1.45 -0.69
C PRO A 348 -27.87 -2.62 0.15
N ALA A 349 -28.40 -2.30 1.34
CA ALA A 349 -29.11 -3.23 2.19
C ALA A 349 -30.17 -4.05 1.42
N GLY A 350 -30.26 -5.34 1.74
CA GLY A 350 -31.12 -6.30 1.05
C GLY A 350 -30.51 -6.88 -0.23
N SER A 351 -29.40 -6.35 -0.73
CA SER A 351 -28.70 -6.96 -1.87
C SER A 351 -28.16 -8.33 -1.50
N GLU A 352 -28.25 -9.26 -2.43
CA GLU A 352 -27.80 -10.63 -2.27
C GLU A 352 -26.59 -10.90 -3.17
N VAL A 353 -25.49 -11.35 -2.57
CA VAL A 353 -24.26 -11.74 -3.23
C VAL A 353 -24.16 -13.26 -3.22
N GLU A 354 -23.91 -13.84 -4.38
CA GLU A 354 -23.70 -15.27 -4.57
C GLU A 354 -22.45 -15.54 -5.41
N ILE A 355 -21.79 -16.66 -5.14
CA ILE A 355 -20.68 -17.14 -5.96
C ILE A 355 -21.12 -18.34 -6.79
N HIS A 356 -21.06 -18.17 -8.10
CA HIS A 356 -21.43 -19.18 -9.08
C HIS A 356 -20.19 -19.71 -9.79
N ILE A 357 -20.29 -20.94 -10.31
CA ILE A 357 -19.23 -21.60 -11.06
C ILE A 357 -19.81 -22.21 -12.35
N ALA A 358 -19.03 -22.20 -13.42
CA ALA A 358 -19.36 -22.85 -14.68
C ALA A 358 -18.14 -23.57 -15.24
N SER A 359 -18.28 -24.83 -15.65
CA SER A 359 -17.19 -25.59 -16.28
C SER A 359 -17.69 -26.73 -17.16
N ASP A 360 -16.89 -27.11 -18.16
CA ASP A 360 -17.12 -28.27 -19.03
C ASP A 360 -16.48 -29.57 -18.46
N ALA A 361 -15.94 -29.54 -17.24
CA ALA A 361 -15.43 -30.70 -16.52
C ALA A 361 -15.70 -30.53 -15.00
N PRO A 362 -15.94 -31.62 -14.26
CA PRO A 362 -16.08 -31.55 -12.81
C PRO A 362 -14.72 -31.30 -12.15
N GLY A 363 -14.74 -30.80 -10.92
CA GLY A 363 -13.51 -30.58 -10.15
C GLY A 363 -13.77 -30.00 -8.77
N THR A 364 -12.70 -29.49 -8.15
CA THR A 364 -12.76 -28.86 -6.83
C THR A 364 -12.30 -27.41 -6.93
N ALA A 365 -13.03 -26.50 -6.30
CA ALA A 365 -12.73 -25.07 -6.24
C ALA A 365 -12.41 -24.66 -4.80
N ILE A 366 -11.32 -23.92 -4.62
CA ILE A 366 -10.94 -23.22 -3.40
C ILE A 366 -11.30 -21.75 -3.62
N ILE A 367 -12.31 -21.27 -2.92
CA ILE A 367 -12.85 -19.92 -3.08
C ILE A 367 -12.54 -19.09 -1.85
N ASP A 368 -12.18 -17.83 -2.05
CA ASP A 368 -12.18 -16.80 -1.02
C ASP A 368 -12.54 -15.44 -1.61
N VAL A 369 -13.71 -14.94 -1.24
CA VAL A 369 -14.23 -13.64 -1.68
C VAL A 369 -14.40 -12.73 -0.48
N GLY A 370 -13.64 -11.64 -0.48
CA GLY A 370 -13.69 -10.63 0.56
C GLY A 370 -14.65 -9.50 0.21
N CYS A 371 -15.62 -9.27 1.09
CA CYS A 371 -16.51 -8.11 1.07
C CYS A 371 -16.18 -7.21 2.26
N LEU A 372 -16.35 -5.90 2.06
CA LEU A 372 -16.33 -4.93 3.15
C LEU A 372 -17.75 -4.39 3.37
N GLN A 373 -18.31 -4.67 4.54
CA GLN A 373 -19.59 -4.12 4.99
C GLN A 373 -19.31 -2.84 5.80
N MET A 374 -20.06 -1.78 5.55
CA MET A 374 -19.95 -0.49 6.24
C MET A 374 -21.34 -0.01 6.67
N PRO A 375 -21.46 0.81 7.72
CA PRO A 375 -22.69 1.55 8.00
C PRO A 375 -23.09 2.38 6.77
N ALA A 376 -24.38 2.40 6.46
CA ALA A 376 -24.95 3.14 5.32
C ALA A 376 -24.97 4.66 5.56
#